data_AF-A0A972F9X3-F1
#
_entry.id   AF-A0A972F9X3-F1
#
_cell.length_a   1.000
_cell.length_b   1.000
_cell.length_c   1.000
_cell.angle_alpha   90.00
_cell.angle_beta   90.00
_cell.angle_gamma   90.00
#
_symmetry.space_group_name_H-M   'P 1'
#
loop_
_entity.id
_entity.type
_entity.pdbx_description
1 polymer ?
#
loop_
_entity_poly.entity_id
_entity_poly.type
_entity_poly.pdbx_seq_one_letter_code
_entity_poly.pdbx_strand_id
1 'polypeptide(L)' 'CKTDRAKLGDELCNRVAEATNRRFLGDGKTPYTPPKEKPKF' A
#
# COMPACT_ATOMS: atom_id res chain seq x y z
N CYS A 1 -8.85 12.91 1.17
CA CYS A 1 -9.94 11.92 1.07
C CYS A 1 -11.11 12.15 2.02
N LYS A 2 -10.91 12.70 3.23
CA LYS A 2 -12.03 12.99 4.16
C LYS A 2 -12.85 14.24 3.83
N THR A 3 -12.26 15.23 3.17
CA THR A 3 -12.93 16.47 2.76
C THR A 3 -13.21 16.39 1.25
N ASP A 4 -14.47 16.55 0.83
CA ASP A 4 -14.93 16.52 -0.57
C ASP A 4 -15.05 15.14 -1.30
N ARG A 5 -15.31 14.05 -0.56
CA ARG A 5 -15.51 12.71 -1.15
C ARG A 5 -16.59 12.67 -2.26
N ALA A 6 -17.65 13.46 -2.12
CA ALA A 6 -18.77 13.45 -3.06
C ALA A 6 -18.52 14.22 -4.38
N LYS A 7 -17.56 15.17 -4.42
CA LYS A 7 -17.34 16.05 -5.57
C LYS A 7 -16.08 15.76 -6.36
N LEU A 8 -14.98 15.46 -5.67
CA LEU A 8 -13.66 15.22 -6.27
C LEU A 8 -13.00 13.95 -5.69
N GLY A 9 -13.76 13.25 -4.85
CA GLY A 9 -13.25 12.29 -3.89
C GLY A 9 -12.58 11.12 -4.52
N ASP A 10 -13.30 10.36 -5.34
CA ASP A 10 -12.84 9.03 -5.68
C ASP A 10 -11.52 9.06 -6.46
N GLU A 11 -11.43 9.86 -7.53
CA GLU A 11 -10.21 9.96 -8.34
C GLU A 11 -9.02 10.57 -7.58
N LEU A 12 -9.20 11.68 -6.86
CA LEU A 12 -8.12 12.30 -6.08
C LEU A 12 -7.73 11.46 -4.87
N CYS A 13 -8.69 10.80 -4.21
CA CYS A 13 -8.44 9.85 -3.14
C CYS A 13 -7.63 8.67 -3.66
N ASN A 14 -8.04 8.07 -4.78
CA ASN A 14 -7.38 6.91 -5.36
C ASN A 14 -5.95 7.27 -5.77
N ARG A 15 -5.75 8.42 -6.45
CA ARG A 15 -4.41 8.88 -6.84
C ARG A 15 -3.49 9.14 -5.65
N VAL A 16 -3.98 9.80 -4.60
CA VAL A 16 -3.19 10.03 -3.38
C VAL A 16 -2.94 8.73 -2.63
N ALA A 17 -3.93 7.84 -2.57
CA ALA A 17 -3.80 6.53 -1.96
C ALA A 17 -2.76 5.69 -2.72
N GLU A 18 -2.80 5.61 -4.04
CA GLU A 18 -1.82 4.88 -4.85
C GLU A 18 -0.41 5.47 -4.69
N ALA A 19 -0.26 6.80 -4.75
CA ALA A 19 1.03 7.45 -4.55
C ALA A 19 1.61 7.16 -3.15
N THR A 20 0.75 7.15 -2.13
CA THR A 20 1.14 6.83 -0.75
C THR A 20 1.48 5.35 -0.62
N ASN A 21 0.64 4.45 -1.13
CA ASN A 21 0.89 3.01 -1.11
C ASN A 21 2.21 2.67 -1.82
N ARG A 22 2.47 3.23 -3.00
CA ARG A 22 3.71 3.01 -3.73
C ARG A 22 4.94 3.51 -2.98
N ARG A 23 4.82 4.61 -2.23
CA ARG A 23 5.93 5.17 -1.43
C ARG A 23 6.25 4.33 -0.20
N PHE A 24 5.25 3.72 0.44
CA PHE A 24 5.42 3.02 1.71
C PHE A 24 5.44 1.49 1.59
N LEU A 25 4.60 0.91 0.73
CA LEU A 25 4.49 -0.53 0.48
C LEU A 25 5.28 -0.98 -0.77
N GLY A 26 5.83 -0.02 -1.54
CA GLY A 26 6.51 -0.32 -2.80
C GLY A 26 5.55 -0.86 -3.86
N ASP A 27 6.04 -1.74 -4.73
CA ASP A 27 5.27 -2.32 -5.84
C ASP A 27 4.39 -3.52 -5.41
N GLY A 28 4.19 -3.74 -4.10
CA GLY A 28 3.55 -4.95 -3.57
C GLY A 28 4.34 -6.25 -3.79
N LYS A 29 5.45 -6.21 -4.54
CA LYS A 29 6.43 -7.29 -4.67
C LYS A 29 7.42 -7.25 -3.51
N THR A 30 6.95 -7.39 -2.28
CA THR A 30 7.81 -7.89 -1.22
C THR A 30 7.73 -9.40 -1.27
N PRO A 31 8.66 -10.10 -1.95
CA PRO A 31 8.66 -11.55 -1.89
C PRO A 31 8.84 -11.92 -0.42
N TYR A 32 7.81 -12.50 0.18
CA TYR A 32 7.96 -13.17 1.45
C TYR A 32 8.98 -14.28 1.22
N THR A 33 10.19 -14.07 1.71
CA THR A 33 11.27 -15.06 1.72
C THR A 33 11.22 -15.74 3.08
N PRO A 34 10.42 -16.82 3.23
CA PRO A 34 10.49 -17.61 4.45
C PRO A 34 11.92 -18.11 4.62
N PRO A 35 12.50 -18.00 5.82
CA PRO A 35 13.79 -18.62 6.08
C PRO A 35 13.67 -20.13 5.81
N LYS A 36 14.62 -20.69 5.04
CA LYS A 36 14.68 -22.12 4.74
C LYS A 36 14.86 -22.97 5.99
N GLU A 37 15.45 -22.39 7.03
CA GLU A 37 15.68 -23.05 8.30
C GLU A 37 14.56 -22.69 9.27
N LYS A 38 13.93 -23.73 9.84
CA LYS A 38 12.87 -23.56 10.84
C LYS A 38 13.46 -22.81 12.04
N PRO A 39 12.79 -21.77 12.56
CA PRO A 39 13.27 -21.08 13.75
C PRO A 39 13.40 -22.09 14.89
N LYS A 40 14.62 -22.21 15.42
CA LYS A 40 14.91 -23.05 16.57
C LYS A 40 14.43 -22.29 17.81
N PHE A 41 13.30 -22.74 18.36
CA PHE A 41 12.77 -22.29 19.64
C PHE A 41 13.46 -23.03 20.79
#